data_AF-A0A358AZY6-F1
#
_entry.id   AF-A0A358AZY6-F1
#
_cell.length_a   1.000
_cell.length_b   1.000
_cell.length_c   1.000
_cell.angle_alpha   90.00
_cell.angle_beta   90.00
_cell.angle_gamma   90.00
#
_symmetry.space_group_name_H-M   'P 1'
#
loop_
_entity.id
_entity.type
_entity.pdbx_description
1 polymer ?
#
loop_
_entity_poly.entity_id
_entity_poly.type
_entity_poly.pdbx_seq_one_letter_code
_entity_poly.pdbx_strand_id
1 'polypeptide(L)' 'KELMAEAKGRGYDTKVMKKVVALRKRKPDDIAEEEAILDMYKQALGMH' A
#
# COMPACT_ATOMS: atom_id res chain seq x y z
N LYS A 1 12.04 -13.76 -8.87
CA LYS A 1 12.58 -12.47 -9.39
C LYS A 1 12.36 -12.33 -10.90
N GLU A 2 12.30 -13.44 -11.63
CA GLU A 2 12.05 -13.48 -13.09
C GLU A 2 10.74 -12.79 -13.50
N LEU A 3 9.63 -13.07 -12.81
CA LEU A 3 8.32 -12.42 -13.04
C LEU A 3 8.36 -10.88 -12.97
N MET A 4 9.21 -10.31 -12.09
CA MET A 4 9.36 -8.86 -11.97
C MET A 4 10.24 -8.30 -13.10
N ALA A 5 11.24 -9.05 -13.57
CA ALA A 5 12.05 -8.66 -14.72
C ALA A 5 11.22 -8.69 -16.02
N GLU A 6 10.36 -9.71 -16.16
CA GLU A 6 9.41 -9.81 -17.26
C GLU A 6 8.37 -8.68 -17.24
N ALA A 7 7.81 -8.36 -16.07
CA ALA A 7 6.91 -7.22 -15.92
C ALA A 7 7.58 -5.90 -16.31
N LYS A 8 8.86 -5.69 -15.96
CA LYS A 8 9.64 -4.53 -16.41
C LYS A 8 9.79 -4.49 -17.93
N GLY A 9 10.09 -5.63 -18.56
CA GLY A 9 10.19 -5.76 -20.02
C GLY A 9 8.88 -5.49 -20.75
N ARG A 10 7.74 -5.77 -20.10
CA ARG A 10 6.39 -5.44 -20.59
C ARG A 10 5.96 -3.99 -20.33
N GLY A 11 6.82 -3.16 -19.72
CA GLY A 11 6.55 -1.75 -19.45
C GLY A 11 5.88 -1.44 -18.11
N TYR A 12 5.72 -2.42 -17.23
CA TYR A 12 5.15 -2.19 -15.89
C TYR A 12 6.20 -1.61 -14.93
N ASP A 13 5.77 -0.68 -14.07
CA ASP A 13 6.58 -0.24 -12.95
C ASP A 13 6.60 -1.29 -11.83
N THR A 14 7.70 -2.04 -11.78
CA THR A 14 7.93 -3.07 -10.77
C THR A 14 7.94 -2.56 -9.32
N LYS A 15 8.25 -1.28 -9.07
CA LYS A 15 8.17 -0.69 -7.73
C LYS A 15 6.71 -0.51 -7.33
N VAL A 16 5.88 0.02 -8.22
CA VAL A 16 4.43 0.17 -7.97
C VAL A 16 3.77 -1.20 -7.81
N MET A 17 4.10 -2.17 -8.66
CA MET A 17 3.58 -3.54 -8.52
C MET A 17 3.89 -4.16 -7.15
N LYS A 18 5.13 -4.00 -6.65
CA LYS A 18 5.49 -4.49 -5.31
C LYS A 18 4.69 -3.81 -4.20
N LYS A 19 4.44 -2.50 -4.32
CA LYS A 19 3.57 -1.77 -3.38
C LYS A 19 2.15 -2.34 -3.39
N VAL A 20 1.56 -2.56 -4.57
CA VAL A 20 0.23 -3.15 -4.69
C VAL A 20 0.18 -4.56 -4.10
N VAL A 21 1.18 -5.40 -4.37
CA VAL A 21 1.24 -6.75 -3.78
C VAL A 21 1.37 -6.70 -2.26
N ALA A 22 2.18 -5.78 -1.73
CA ALA A 22 2.30 -5.60 -0.28
C ALA A 22 0.98 -5.14 0.34
N LEU A 23 0.29 -4.17 -0.29
CA LEU A 23 -1.03 -3.71 0.15
C LEU A 23 -2.06 -4.85 0.16
N ARG A 24 -2.07 -5.69 -0.88
CA ARG A 24 -2.98 -6.85 -0.98
C ARG A 24 -2.69 -7.97 0.03
N LYS A 25 -1.49 -8.00 0.62
CA LYS A 25 -1.11 -8.98 1.64
C LYS A 25 -1.53 -8.58 3.05
N ARG A 26 -1.83 -7.30 3.26
CA ARG A 26 -2.33 -6.82 4.56
C ARG A 26 -3.74 -7.33 4.78
N LYS A 27 -4.08 -7.69 6.02
CA LYS A 27 -5.44 -8.08 6.34
C LYS A 27 -6.33 -6.83 6.36
N PRO A 28 -7.60 -6.94 5.94
CA PRO A 28 -8.55 -5.82 6.01
C PRO A 28 -8.61 -5.20 7.40
N ASP A 29 -8.59 -6.02 8.45
CA ASP A 29 -8.67 -5.56 9.85
C ASP A 29 -7.45 -4.72 10.25
N ASP A 30 -6.23 -5.15 9.86
CA ASP A 30 -4.99 -4.40 10.10
C ASP A 30 -4.97 -3.05 9.35
N ILE A 31 -5.68 -2.94 8.22
CA ILE A 31 -5.83 -1.68 7.48
C ILE A 31 -6.81 -0.77 8.19
N ALA A 32 -7.95 -1.30 8.61
CA ALA A 32 -8.99 -0.53 9.29
C ALA A 32 -8.49 0.04 10.63
N GLU A 33 -7.70 -0.73 11.40
CA GLU A 33 -7.11 -0.26 12.65
C GLU A 33 -6.09 0.87 12.42
N GLU A 34 -5.18 0.71 11.45
CA GLU A 34 -4.22 1.77 11.10
C GLU A 34 -4.91 3.04 10.57
N GLU A 35 -5.97 2.90 9.76
CA GLU A 35 -6.75 4.03 9.25
C GLU A 35 -7.48 4.77 10.38
N ALA A 36 -8.06 4.05 11.34
CA ALA A 36 -8.73 4.66 12.50
C ALA A 36 -7.74 5.46 13.37
N ILE A 37 -6.54 4.92 13.60
CA ILE A 37 -5.48 5.61 14.34
C ILE A 37 -5.00 6.84 13.57
N LEU A 38 -4.79 6.71 12.26
CA LEU A 38 -4.36 7.81 11.41
C LEU A 38 -5.40 8.94 11.39
N ASP A 39 -6.68 8.58 11.31
CA ASP A 39 -7.77 9.55 11.38
C ASP A 39 -7.77 10.29 12.72
N MET A 40 -7.67 9.58 13.85
CA MET A 40 -7.55 10.20 15.18
C MET A 40 -6.40 11.22 15.23
N TYR A 41 -5.24 10.91 14.65
CA TYR A 41 -4.12 11.86 14.61
C TYR A 41 -4.38 13.06 13.70
N LYS A 42 -4.99 12.86 12.53
CA LYS A 42 -5.37 13.97 11.64
C LYS A 42 -6.37 14.91 12.31
N GLN A 43 -7.35 14.36 13.02
CA GLN A 43 -8.31 15.12 13.82
C GLN A 43 -7.61 15.97 14.87
N ALA A 44 -6.70 15.36 15.64
CA ALA A 44 -5.94 16.05 16.67
C ALA A 44 -5.04 17.17 16.12
N LEU A 45 -4.57 17.03 14.87
CA LEU A 45 -3.75 18.01 14.18
C LEU A 45 -4.57 19.02 13.35
N GLY A 46 -5.90 18.94 13.35
CA GLY A 46 -6.78 19.84 12.59
C GLY A 46 -6.69 19.67 11.08
N MET A 47 -6.32 18.48 10.61
CA MET A 47 -6.14 18.13 9.19
C MET A 47 -7.41 17.54 8.54
N HIS A 48 -8.57 18.18 8.79
CA HIS A 48 -9.87 17.81 8.20
C HIS A 48 -10.12 18.46 6.85
#